data_AF-A0A645EJ23-F1
#
_entry.id   AF-A0A645EJ23-F1
#
_cell.length_a   1.000
_cell.length_b   1.000
_cell.length_c   1.000
_cell.angle_alpha   90.00
_cell.angle_beta   90.00
_cell.angle_gamma   90.00
#
_symmetry.space_group_name_H-M   'P 1'
#
loop_
_entity.id
_entity.type
_entity.pdbx_description
1 polymer ?
#
loop_
_entity_poly.entity_id
_entity_poly.type
_entity_poly.pdbx_seq_one_letter_code
_entity_poly.pdbx_strand_id
1 'polypeptide(L)'
;MENAVSLTDGQTILYDGQPILAVFHSSSAGKTKNSGEVWTGDLPYLRSVSSPEGENVPNYYSRAEFTPEEFKKLFLAAYPEAKLSGSADGWIRERKVSEDGNVDSVTVGGVSVRGTQMRTIFSLRSTTFETEIQDGNIVFFVTGYGHGVGMSQYGAQQMAKDGSDWKDIITHYYTGVTVALYLPEALS
;
A
#
# COMPACT_ATOMS: atom_id res chain seq x y z
N MET A 1 16.66 3.33 21.24
CA MET A 1 16.01 2.09 20.75
C MET A 1 15.85 1.06 21.89
N GLU A 2 16.79 0.96 22.84
CA GLU A 2 16.74 -0.01 23.95
C GLU A 2 15.55 0.16 24.93
N ASN A 3 14.96 1.35 25.10
CA ASN A 3 13.83 1.55 26.02
C ASN A 3 12.45 1.12 25.49
N ALA A 4 12.28 0.89 24.18
CA ALA A 4 10.98 0.48 23.62
C ALA A 4 10.75 -1.03 23.68
N VAL A 5 11.84 -1.81 23.62
CA VAL A 5 11.79 -3.29 23.64
C VAL A 5 11.55 -3.81 25.06
N SER A 6 12.14 -3.18 26.08
CA SER A 6 11.98 -3.63 27.48
C SER A 6 10.57 -3.42 28.06
N LEU A 7 9.80 -2.46 27.53
CA LEU A 7 8.41 -2.20 27.95
C LEU A 7 7.37 -3.10 27.27
N THR A 8 7.76 -3.85 26.24
CA THR A 8 6.87 -4.69 25.42
C THR A 8 7.23 -6.18 25.48
N ASP A 9 8.12 -6.57 26.39
CA ASP A 9 8.59 -7.95 26.48
C ASP A 9 7.42 -8.91 26.74
N GLY A 10 7.25 -9.88 25.84
CA GLY A 10 6.14 -10.85 25.84
C GLY A 10 4.78 -10.35 25.31
N GLN A 11 4.62 -9.06 25.00
CA GLN A 11 3.35 -8.54 24.48
C GLN A 11 3.18 -8.85 22.99
N THR A 12 2.06 -9.46 22.65
CA THR A 12 1.71 -9.86 21.29
C THR A 12 0.38 -9.22 20.89
N ILE A 13 0.25 -8.85 19.63
CA ILE A 13 -1.01 -8.37 19.05
C ILE A 13 -1.85 -9.60 18.68
N LEU A 14 -3.02 -9.73 19.29
CA LEU A 14 -3.87 -10.90 19.19
C LEU A 14 -5.23 -10.56 18.59
N TYR A 15 -5.73 -11.43 17.71
CA TYR A 15 -7.12 -11.45 17.26
C TYR A 15 -7.70 -12.81 17.63
N ASP A 16 -8.85 -12.83 18.33
CA ASP A 16 -9.44 -14.05 18.90
C ASP A 16 -8.44 -14.91 19.70
N GLY A 17 -7.55 -14.25 20.45
CA GLY A 17 -6.51 -14.89 21.27
C GLY A 17 -5.32 -15.45 20.49
N GLN A 18 -5.30 -15.34 19.17
CA GLN A 18 -4.21 -15.84 18.32
C GLN A 18 -3.34 -14.70 17.79
N PRO A 19 -2.01 -14.89 17.65
CA PRO A 19 -1.12 -13.90 17.04
C PRO A 19 -1.57 -13.51 15.64
N ILE A 20 -1.59 -12.21 15.36
CA ILE A 20 -1.94 -11.70 14.03
C ILE A 20 -0.75 -11.68 13.08
N LEU A 21 -1.05 -11.60 11.77
CA LEU A 21 -0.11 -11.12 10.78
C LEU A 21 0.02 -9.58 10.88
N ALA A 22 1.01 -9.10 11.65
CA ALA A 22 1.25 -7.68 11.88
C ALA A 22 2.09 -7.01 10.77
N VAL A 23 1.51 -6.88 9.58
CA VAL A 23 2.16 -6.20 8.44
C VAL A 23 2.17 -4.68 8.59
N PHE A 24 3.21 -4.05 8.07
CA PHE A 24 3.40 -2.60 8.12
C PHE A 24 4.07 -2.07 6.85
N HIS A 25 3.82 -0.81 6.52
CA HIS A 25 4.40 -0.11 5.37
C HIS A 25 4.84 1.31 5.74
N SER A 26 5.51 2.01 4.82
CA SER A 26 6.09 3.32 5.10
C SER A 26 5.01 4.40 5.28
N SER A 27 4.20 4.65 4.25
CA SER A 27 3.12 5.62 4.29
C SER A 27 1.93 5.24 3.43
N SER A 28 0.74 5.49 3.95
CA SER A 28 -0.55 5.40 3.29
C SER A 28 -0.82 6.67 2.48
N ALA A 29 -1.73 6.58 1.51
CA ALA A 29 -2.29 7.76 0.84
C ALA A 29 -3.59 8.19 1.56
N GLY A 30 -3.48 8.57 2.83
CA GLY A 30 -4.61 8.94 3.70
C GLY A 30 -5.42 7.77 4.28
N LYS A 31 -5.39 6.58 3.68
CA LYS A 31 -5.99 5.34 4.22
C LYS A 31 -5.12 4.12 4.00
N THR A 32 -5.21 3.15 4.92
CA THR A 32 -4.69 1.79 4.72
C THR A 32 -5.68 0.98 3.87
N LYS A 33 -5.29 -0.24 3.47
CA LYS A 33 -6.02 -1.11 2.56
C LYS A 33 -6.52 -2.34 3.25
N ASN A 34 -7.61 -2.91 2.74
CA ASN A 34 -7.98 -4.26 3.13
C ASN A 34 -6.95 -5.26 2.57
N SER A 35 -6.65 -6.28 3.37
CA SER A 35 -5.71 -7.33 2.95
C SER A 35 -6.10 -8.05 1.65
N GLY A 36 -7.40 -8.29 1.40
CA GLY A 36 -7.89 -8.93 0.18
C GLY A 36 -7.66 -8.13 -1.12
N GLU A 37 -7.38 -6.82 -1.01
CA GLU A 37 -7.04 -5.98 -2.16
C GLU A 37 -5.59 -6.20 -2.63
N VAL A 38 -4.72 -6.61 -1.71
CA VAL A 38 -3.28 -6.78 -1.96
C VAL A 38 -2.89 -8.27 -2.05
N TRP A 39 -3.50 -9.13 -1.24
CA TRP A 39 -3.19 -10.55 -1.12
C TRP A 39 -4.44 -11.43 -1.25
N THR A 40 -4.23 -12.75 -1.30
CA THR A 40 -5.35 -13.70 -1.36
C THR A 40 -5.95 -13.86 0.03
N GLY A 41 -7.17 -13.37 0.23
CA GLY A 41 -7.96 -13.54 1.45
C GLY A 41 -8.04 -12.28 2.30
N ASP A 42 -9.25 -12.00 2.79
CA ASP A 42 -9.48 -10.95 3.78
C ASP A 42 -9.15 -11.48 5.18
N LEU A 43 -8.26 -10.77 5.86
CA LEU A 43 -8.01 -10.92 7.29
C LEU A 43 -8.84 -9.88 8.04
N PRO A 44 -9.66 -10.30 9.03
CA PRO A 44 -10.64 -9.42 9.68
C PRO A 44 -10.00 -8.27 10.48
N TYR A 45 -8.74 -8.42 10.87
CA TYR A 45 -7.93 -7.40 11.54
C TYR A 45 -7.11 -6.52 10.60
N LEU A 46 -7.04 -6.82 9.29
CA LEU A 46 -6.36 -6.00 8.29
C LEU A 46 -7.40 -5.33 7.39
N ARG A 47 -8.06 -4.31 7.94
CA ARG A 47 -9.10 -3.52 7.27
C ARG A 47 -8.57 -2.12 6.94
N SER A 48 -9.19 -1.51 5.94
CA SER A 48 -8.93 -0.10 5.60
C SER A 48 -9.35 0.81 6.76
N VAL A 49 -8.40 1.62 7.25
CA VAL A 49 -8.61 2.67 8.26
C VAL A 49 -7.96 3.96 7.79
N SER A 50 -8.37 5.11 8.35
CA SER A 50 -7.70 6.39 8.09
C SER A 50 -6.27 6.37 8.59
N SER A 51 -5.39 7.17 7.98
CA SER A 51 -3.98 7.26 8.30
C SER A 51 -3.59 8.74 8.25
N PRO A 52 -3.18 9.37 9.37
CA PRO A 52 -3.13 10.83 9.50
C PRO A 52 -1.87 11.47 8.89
N GLU A 53 -0.94 10.69 8.33
CA GLU A 53 0.22 11.25 7.65
C GLU A 53 -0.17 12.04 6.38
N GLY A 54 0.76 12.89 5.94
CA GLY A 54 0.57 13.71 4.75
C GLY A 54 1.89 14.17 4.18
N GLU A 55 1.91 15.38 3.62
CA GLU A 55 3.01 15.89 2.78
C GLU A 55 4.35 16.04 3.51
N ASN A 56 4.33 16.06 4.84
CA ASN A 56 5.53 16.05 5.67
C ASN A 56 6.33 14.73 5.57
N VAL A 57 5.72 13.67 5.02
CA VAL A 57 6.42 12.42 4.74
C VAL A 57 7.36 12.61 3.55
N PRO A 58 8.66 12.26 3.66
CA PRO A 58 9.60 12.36 2.54
C PRO A 58 9.12 11.58 1.30
N ASN A 59 9.00 12.30 0.17
CA ASN A 59 8.46 11.77 -1.09
C ASN A 59 7.05 11.19 -0.93
N TYR A 60 6.20 11.86 -0.14
CA TYR A 60 4.78 11.51 -0.01
C TYR A 60 4.08 11.50 -1.36
N TYR A 61 4.28 12.56 -2.13
CA TYR A 61 4.03 12.58 -3.57
C TYR A 61 5.35 12.32 -4.29
N SER A 62 5.30 11.45 -5.28
CA SER A 62 6.45 11.07 -6.08
C SER A 62 6.07 10.99 -7.55
N ARG A 63 7.07 11.12 -8.41
CA ARG A 63 6.91 11.12 -9.86
C ARG A 63 7.79 10.04 -10.46
N ALA A 64 7.23 9.24 -11.36
CA ALA A 64 7.98 8.32 -12.21
C ALA A 64 7.63 8.62 -13.66
N GLU A 65 8.64 8.75 -14.52
CA GLU A 65 8.47 9.13 -15.91
C GLU A 65 9.12 8.08 -16.81
N PHE A 66 8.43 7.77 -17.90
CA PHE A 66 8.87 6.80 -18.89
C PHE A 66 8.67 7.36 -20.29
N THR A 67 9.68 7.21 -21.13
CA THR A 67 9.48 7.35 -22.57
C THR A 67 8.49 6.28 -23.08
N PRO A 68 7.80 6.51 -24.20
CA PRO A 68 6.94 5.50 -24.81
C PRO A 68 7.65 4.15 -25.05
N GLU A 69 8.92 4.19 -25.45
CA GLU A 69 9.75 3.02 -25.69
C GLU A 69 10.03 2.23 -24.40
N GLU A 70 10.41 2.92 -23.32
CA GLU A 70 10.64 2.29 -22.02
C GLU A 70 9.36 1.69 -21.45
N PHE A 71 8.26 2.46 -21.51
CA PHE A 71 6.96 2.00 -21.05
C PHE A 71 6.56 0.71 -21.76
N LYS A 72 6.65 0.72 -23.10
CA LYS A 72 6.33 -0.42 -23.94
C LYS A 72 7.22 -1.62 -23.63
N LYS A 73 8.54 -1.42 -23.50
CA LYS A 73 9.49 -2.48 -23.17
C LYS A 73 9.15 -3.15 -21.84
N LEU A 74 8.89 -2.37 -20.80
CA LEU A 74 8.57 -2.89 -19.47
C LEU A 74 7.22 -3.61 -19.46
N PHE A 75 6.19 -3.02 -20.07
CA PHE A 75 4.86 -3.61 -20.06
C PHE A 75 4.78 -4.90 -20.90
N LEU A 76 5.36 -4.90 -22.10
CA LEU A 76 5.34 -6.07 -22.99
C LEU A 76 6.19 -7.23 -22.47
N ALA A 77 7.15 -6.98 -21.57
CA ALA A 77 7.88 -8.05 -20.89
C ALA A 77 6.95 -8.87 -19.97
N ALA A 78 5.91 -8.23 -19.41
CA ALA A 78 4.90 -8.89 -18.58
C ALA A 78 3.65 -9.34 -19.38
N TYR A 79 3.25 -8.56 -20.39
CA TYR A 79 2.05 -8.78 -21.21
C TYR A 79 2.36 -8.62 -22.71
N PRO A 80 2.97 -9.63 -23.35
CA PRO A 80 3.39 -9.56 -24.76
C PRO A 80 2.24 -9.32 -25.75
N GLU A 81 1.00 -9.61 -25.36
CA GLU A 81 -0.21 -9.48 -26.16
C GLU A 81 -0.78 -8.05 -26.22
N ALA A 82 -0.28 -7.13 -25.39
CA ALA A 82 -0.78 -5.77 -25.34
C ALA A 82 -0.45 -4.97 -26.61
N LYS A 83 -1.42 -4.18 -27.07
CA LYS A 83 -1.33 -3.41 -28.32
C LYS A 83 -0.86 -1.98 -28.03
N LEU A 84 0.45 -1.80 -27.98
CA LEU A 84 1.13 -0.52 -27.74
C LEU A 84 1.79 0.00 -29.04
N SER A 85 0.97 0.58 -29.91
CA SER A 85 1.37 1.16 -31.19
C SER A 85 0.85 2.59 -31.34
N GLY A 86 1.54 3.42 -32.13
CA GLY A 86 1.16 4.82 -32.33
C GLY A 86 1.50 5.68 -31.11
N SER A 87 0.76 6.77 -30.94
CA SER A 87 0.91 7.67 -29.79
C SER A 87 0.68 6.92 -28.48
N ALA A 88 1.46 7.25 -27.45
CA ALA A 88 1.25 6.76 -26.09
C ALA A 88 -0.07 7.29 -25.49
N ASP A 89 -0.61 8.37 -26.07
CA ASP A 89 -1.92 8.88 -25.72
C ASP A 89 -3.01 7.81 -25.96
N GLY A 90 -3.65 7.40 -24.87
CA GLY A 90 -4.64 6.35 -24.87
C GLY A 90 -4.10 4.91 -24.80
N TRP A 91 -2.81 4.69 -24.55
CA TRP A 91 -2.34 3.34 -24.18
C TRP A 91 -2.93 2.89 -22.85
N ILE A 92 -3.06 3.81 -21.90
CA ILE A 92 -3.63 3.58 -20.57
C ILE A 92 -5.06 4.12 -20.55
N ARG A 93 -6.05 3.27 -20.25
CA ARG A 93 -7.48 3.60 -20.23
C ARG A 93 -8.21 2.86 -19.12
N GLU A 94 -9.47 3.22 -18.90
CA GLU A 94 -10.41 2.47 -18.04
C GLU A 94 -9.89 2.23 -16.61
N ARG A 95 -9.19 3.22 -16.06
CA ARG A 95 -8.72 3.19 -14.66
C ARG A 95 -9.94 3.09 -13.74
N LYS A 96 -10.00 2.05 -12.92
CA LYS A 96 -10.96 1.87 -11.83
C LYS A 96 -10.24 2.10 -10.50
N VAL A 97 -10.86 2.90 -9.65
CA VAL A 97 -10.29 3.33 -8.38
C VAL A 97 -11.24 2.93 -7.27
N SER A 98 -10.69 2.35 -6.21
CA SER A 98 -11.42 2.02 -4.98
C SER A 98 -11.76 3.27 -4.16
N GLU A 99 -12.63 3.14 -3.16
CA GLU A 99 -13.03 4.23 -2.27
C GLU A 99 -11.88 4.81 -1.42
N ASP A 100 -10.80 4.05 -1.24
CA ASP A 100 -9.58 4.46 -0.54
C ASP A 100 -8.49 5.00 -1.49
N GLY A 101 -8.82 5.22 -2.77
CA GLY A 101 -7.99 5.92 -3.74
C GLY A 101 -6.98 5.04 -4.48
N ASN A 102 -7.05 3.72 -4.33
CA ASN A 102 -6.16 2.79 -5.02
C ASN A 102 -6.63 2.47 -6.42
N VAL A 103 -5.69 2.25 -7.33
CA VAL A 103 -5.99 1.69 -8.65
C VAL A 103 -6.27 0.19 -8.51
N ASP A 104 -7.54 -0.20 -8.56
CA ASP A 104 -7.95 -1.61 -8.56
C ASP A 104 -7.54 -2.27 -9.88
N SER A 105 -7.90 -1.63 -11.00
CA SER A 105 -7.57 -2.10 -12.34
C SER A 105 -7.36 -0.97 -13.32
N VAL A 106 -6.56 -1.22 -14.35
CA VAL A 106 -6.37 -0.33 -15.49
C VAL A 106 -6.22 -1.16 -16.76
N THR A 107 -6.73 -0.67 -17.89
CA THR A 107 -6.56 -1.29 -19.19
C THR A 107 -5.37 -0.67 -19.90
N VAL A 108 -4.37 -1.47 -20.27
CA VAL A 108 -3.17 -1.03 -20.99
C VAL A 108 -3.06 -1.79 -22.31
N GLY A 109 -3.12 -1.08 -23.43
CA GLY A 109 -3.07 -1.70 -24.77
C GLY A 109 -4.13 -2.78 -25.01
N GLY A 110 -5.28 -2.69 -24.33
CA GLY A 110 -6.36 -3.68 -24.40
C GLY A 110 -6.27 -4.83 -23.39
N VAL A 111 -5.24 -4.86 -22.53
CA VAL A 111 -5.10 -5.85 -21.44
C VAL A 111 -5.51 -5.20 -20.12
N SER A 112 -6.47 -5.79 -19.42
CA SER A 112 -6.86 -5.33 -18.08
C SER A 112 -5.93 -5.93 -17.02
N VAL A 113 -5.28 -5.07 -16.24
CA VAL A 113 -4.30 -5.44 -15.21
C VAL A 113 -4.64 -4.75 -13.88
N ARG A 114 -4.21 -5.34 -12.76
CA ARG A 114 -4.36 -4.73 -11.43
C ARG A 114 -3.36 -3.58 -11.23
N GLY A 115 -3.71 -2.60 -10.40
CA GLY A 115 -2.75 -1.54 -10.03
C GLY A 115 -1.49 -2.07 -9.33
N THR A 116 -1.58 -3.21 -8.63
CA THR A 116 -0.42 -3.90 -8.06
C THR A 116 0.56 -4.37 -9.13
N GLN A 117 0.08 -4.80 -10.30
CA GLN A 117 0.92 -5.21 -11.42
C GLN A 117 1.60 -4.00 -12.06
N MET A 118 0.88 -2.88 -12.23
CA MET A 118 1.47 -1.61 -12.68
C MET A 118 2.57 -1.14 -11.74
N ARG A 119 2.31 -1.19 -10.42
CA ARG A 119 3.29 -0.85 -9.39
C ARG A 119 4.56 -1.68 -9.54
N THR A 120 4.44 -2.99 -9.73
CA THR A 120 5.60 -3.87 -9.92
C THR A 120 6.35 -3.59 -11.22
N ILE A 121 5.64 -3.49 -12.35
CA ILE A 121 6.25 -3.30 -13.67
C ILE A 121 7.03 -1.99 -13.74
N PHE A 122 6.45 -0.92 -13.22
CA PHE A 122 7.03 0.43 -13.29
C PHE A 122 7.74 0.85 -12.01
N SER A 123 7.93 -0.08 -11.07
CA SER A 123 8.59 0.17 -9.77
C SER A 123 8.01 1.39 -9.02
N LEU A 124 6.69 1.56 -9.08
CA LEU A 124 6.00 2.66 -8.40
C LEU A 124 6.03 2.44 -6.88
N ARG A 125 5.99 3.52 -6.13
CA ARG A 125 6.02 3.46 -4.66
C ARG A 125 4.75 2.82 -4.08
N SER A 126 3.59 3.08 -4.68
CA SER A 126 2.29 2.57 -4.23
C SER A 126 1.38 2.22 -5.43
N THR A 127 0.15 1.79 -5.14
CA THR A 127 -0.92 1.62 -6.12
C THR A 127 -1.86 2.83 -6.17
N THR A 128 -1.61 3.87 -5.39
CA THR A 128 -2.32 5.14 -5.44
C THR A 128 -1.57 6.03 -6.41
N PHE A 129 -1.94 5.94 -7.69
CA PHE A 129 -1.28 6.73 -8.74
C PHE A 129 -2.26 7.23 -9.78
N GLU A 130 -1.90 8.37 -10.37
CA GLU A 130 -2.50 8.93 -11.59
C GLU A 130 -1.48 8.90 -12.72
N THR A 131 -1.97 9.00 -13.96
CA THR A 131 -1.14 8.93 -15.16
C THR A 131 -1.49 10.06 -16.11
N GLU A 132 -0.48 10.76 -16.60
CA GLU A 132 -0.62 11.81 -17.60
C GLU A 132 0.41 11.65 -18.72
N ILE A 133 0.13 12.25 -19.87
CA ILE A 133 1.13 12.45 -20.91
C ILE A 133 1.71 13.86 -20.76
N GLN A 134 3.02 13.97 -20.54
CA GLN A 134 3.74 15.25 -20.48
C GLN A 134 4.94 15.19 -21.42
N ASP A 135 5.05 16.15 -22.33
CA ASP A 135 6.12 16.21 -23.34
C ASP A 135 6.31 14.91 -24.15
N GLY A 136 5.22 14.17 -24.36
CA GLY A 136 5.22 12.88 -25.07
C GLY A 136 5.60 11.67 -24.20
N ASN A 137 5.96 11.88 -22.94
CA ASN A 137 6.28 10.83 -21.97
C ASN A 137 5.08 10.46 -21.10
N ILE A 138 5.07 9.22 -20.60
CA ILE A 138 4.09 8.74 -19.64
C ILE A 138 4.60 9.08 -18.24
N VAL A 139 3.85 9.91 -17.52
CA VAL A 139 4.19 10.36 -16.17
C VAL A 139 3.20 9.78 -15.18
N PHE A 140 3.72 9.07 -14.18
CA PHE A 140 2.99 8.61 -13.01
C PHE A 140 3.16 9.59 -11.85
N PHE A 141 2.05 10.03 -11.28
CA PHE A 141 2.00 10.76 -10.01
C PHE A 141 1.54 9.78 -8.93
N VAL A 142 2.41 9.47 -7.98
CA VAL A 142 2.21 8.39 -7.01
C VAL A 142 2.21 8.95 -5.59
N THR A 143 1.19 8.60 -4.80
CA THR A 143 1.04 9.03 -3.40
C THR A 143 1.29 7.88 -2.44
N GLY A 144 2.01 8.13 -1.35
CA GLY A 144 2.33 7.14 -0.34
C GLY A 144 3.44 6.15 -0.75
N TYR A 145 3.80 5.23 0.13
CA TYR A 145 4.84 4.24 -0.12
C TYR A 145 4.62 2.91 0.61
N GLY A 146 4.56 1.84 -0.18
CA GLY A 146 4.46 0.47 0.28
C GLY A 146 3.16 -0.22 -0.17
N HIS A 147 2.90 -1.39 0.42
CA HIS A 147 1.72 -2.17 0.05
C HIS A 147 0.41 -1.57 0.59
N GLY A 148 0.46 -0.85 1.72
CA GLY A 148 -0.66 -0.10 2.28
C GLY A 148 -1.54 -0.87 3.26
N VAL A 149 -1.16 -2.09 3.67
CA VAL A 149 -1.99 -2.95 4.54
C VAL A 149 -1.42 -2.93 5.95
N GLY A 150 -2.29 -2.88 6.97
CA GLY A 150 -1.87 -2.85 8.36
C GLY A 150 -1.31 -1.48 8.74
N MET A 151 -0.23 -1.45 9.53
CA MET A 151 0.23 -0.21 10.15
C MET A 151 1.08 0.66 9.22
N SER A 152 0.70 1.93 9.05
CA SER A 152 1.57 2.95 8.47
C SER A 152 2.62 3.42 9.48
N GLN A 153 3.89 3.36 9.13
CA GLN A 153 4.99 3.85 9.99
C GLN A 153 4.90 5.36 10.23
N TYR A 154 4.68 6.14 9.17
CA TYR A 154 4.54 7.59 9.29
C TYR A 154 3.21 8.00 9.91
N GLY A 155 2.15 7.23 9.66
CA GLY A 155 0.87 7.43 10.31
C GLY A 155 0.94 7.18 11.82
N ALA A 156 1.59 6.08 12.24
CA ALA A 156 1.89 5.80 13.64
C ALA A 156 2.75 6.91 14.28
N GLN A 157 3.77 7.39 13.56
CA GLN A 157 4.59 8.51 14.02
C GLN A 157 3.75 9.78 14.23
N GLN A 158 2.82 10.08 13.32
CA GLN A 158 1.96 11.25 13.42
C GLN A 158 0.98 11.11 14.59
N MET A 159 0.32 9.95 14.73
CA MET A 159 -0.53 9.65 15.90
C MET A 159 0.20 9.82 17.23
N ALA A 160 1.45 9.35 17.31
CA ALA A 160 2.29 9.52 18.51
C ALA A 160 2.61 11.01 18.79
N LYS A 161 2.88 11.81 17.75
CA LYS A 161 3.06 13.27 17.90
C LYS A 161 1.78 13.96 18.38
N ASP A 162 0.63 13.45 17.96
CA ASP A 162 -0.69 13.94 18.34
C ASP A 162 -1.15 13.41 19.72
N GLY A 163 -0.30 12.64 20.41
CA GLY A 163 -0.50 12.22 21.80
C GLY A 163 -1.12 10.83 21.99
N SER A 164 -1.34 10.08 20.91
CA SER A 164 -1.79 8.67 21.01
C SER A 164 -0.72 7.82 21.66
N ASP A 165 -1.11 6.90 22.55
CA ASP A 165 -0.18 5.90 23.05
C ASP A 165 0.00 4.76 22.04
N TRP A 166 0.95 3.86 22.32
CA TRP A 166 1.27 2.78 21.39
C TRP A 166 0.12 1.75 21.25
N LYS A 167 -0.74 1.58 22.26
CA LYS A 167 -1.91 0.69 22.19
C LYS A 167 -2.99 1.30 21.32
N ASP A 168 -3.23 2.61 21.45
CA ASP A 168 -4.14 3.35 20.57
C ASP A 168 -3.71 3.21 19.11
N ILE A 169 -2.41 3.36 18.84
CA ILE A 169 -1.84 3.18 17.50
C ILE A 169 -2.07 1.76 16.98
N ILE A 170 -1.74 0.74 17.76
CA ILE A 170 -1.91 -0.66 17.34
C ILE A 170 -3.38 -0.99 17.09
N THR A 171 -4.27 -0.64 18.00
CA THR A 171 -5.70 -0.95 17.89
C THR A 171 -6.42 -0.14 16.80
N HIS A 172 -5.88 1.03 16.44
CA HIS A 172 -6.31 1.78 15.26
C HIS A 172 -5.98 1.06 13.96
N TYR A 173 -4.73 0.60 13.78
CA TYR A 173 -4.30 -0.03 12.53
C TYR A 173 -4.69 -1.49 12.36
N TYR A 174 -4.93 -2.19 13.47
CA TYR A 174 -5.33 -3.60 13.45
C TYR A 174 -6.70 -3.74 14.11
N THR A 175 -7.74 -3.93 13.30
CA THR A 175 -9.14 -3.87 13.76
C THR A 175 -9.47 -5.04 14.70
N GLY A 176 -10.05 -4.72 15.85
CA GLY A 176 -10.56 -5.74 16.79
C GLY A 176 -9.47 -6.54 17.52
N VAL A 177 -8.21 -6.09 17.48
CA VAL A 177 -7.12 -6.76 18.19
C VAL A 177 -7.07 -6.37 19.66
N THR A 178 -6.40 -7.21 20.44
CA THR A 178 -5.95 -6.90 21.80
C THR A 178 -4.44 -7.00 21.88
N VAL A 179 -3.84 -6.36 22.88
CA VAL A 179 -2.41 -6.55 23.18
C VAL A 179 -2.27 -7.18 24.55
N ALA A 180 -1.77 -8.41 24.58
CA ALA A 180 -1.63 -9.21 25.79
C ALA A 180 -0.41 -10.12 25.72
N LEU A 181 -0.05 -10.74 26.84
CA LEU A 181 0.95 -11.80 26.86
C LEU A 181 0.43 -13.00 26.06
N TYR A 182 1.22 -13.49 25.12
CA TYR A 182 0.91 -14.74 24.42
C TYR A 182 1.63 -15.89 25.11
N LEU A 183 0.84 -16.80 25.68
CA LEU A 183 1.32 -18.07 26.22
C LEU A 183 0.86 -19.16 25.25
N PRO A 184 1.72 -19.65 24.34
CA PRO A 184 1.35 -20.80 23.52
C PRO A 184 1.02 -21.95 24.47
N GLU A 185 -0.09 -22.65 24.24
CA GLU A 185 -0.39 -23.88 24.98
C GLU A 185 0.87 -24.75 24.92
N ALA A 186 1.42 -25.08 26.09
CA ALA A 186 2.57 -25.95 26.17
C ALA A 186 2.21 -27.22 25.40
N LEU A 187 3.03 -27.59 24.40
CA LEU A 187 2.93 -28.87 23.72
C LEU A 187 2.93 -29.97 24.79
N SER A 188 1.74 -30.48 25.11
CA SER A 188 1.52 -31.60 26.02
C SER A 188 1.83 -32.91 25.32
#